data_AF-A0A6J7AW59-F1
#
_entry.id   AF-A0A6J7AW59-F1
#
_cell.length_a   1.000
_cell.length_b   1.000
_cell.length_c   1.000
_cell.angle_alpha   90.00
_cell.angle_beta   90.00
_cell.angle_gamma   90.00
#
_symmetry.space_group_name_H-M   'P 1'
#
loop_
_entity.id
_entity.type
_entity.pdbx_description
1 polymer ?
#
loop_
_entity_poly.entity_id
_entity_poly.type
_entity_poly.pdbx_seq_one_letter_code
_entity_poly.pdbx_strand_id
1 'polypeptide(L)'
;MAFASGDNGLPGTRVEQLALTNKGLESAGAGSYATATLVRIDNGSYALDIDTSDLPSVPESFLELWIIDKTISGMYSLGPLHGNGRYLLPEHVDPVSFPIVDVSIEPTDGKPAHSGKSILRGQLAA
;
A
#
# COMPACT_ATOMS: atom_id res chain seq x y z
N MET A 1 -11.39 23.21 -21.05
CA MET A 1 -11.79 21.81 -20.79
C MET A 1 -11.01 21.36 -19.57
N ALA A 2 -11.68 21.20 -18.42
CA ALA A 2 -11.04 20.73 -17.20
C ALA A 2 -11.31 19.22 -17.08
N PHE A 3 -10.24 18.43 -17.07
CA PHE A 3 -10.34 17.02 -16.69
C PHE A 3 -10.29 16.97 -15.17
N ALA A 4 -11.45 16.85 -14.53
CA ALA A 4 -11.51 16.38 -13.16
C ALA A 4 -11.00 14.93 -13.18
N SER A 5 -9.81 14.70 -12.64
CA SER A 5 -9.27 13.36 -12.45
C SER A 5 -10.20 12.63 -11.49
N GLY A 6 -10.74 11.49 -11.94
CA GLY A 6 -11.84 10.79 -11.31
C GLY A 6 -11.51 10.33 -9.89
N ASP A 7 -12.17 10.94 -8.92
CA ASP A 7 -12.51 10.29 -7.66
C ASP A 7 -13.86 9.61 -7.85
N ASN A 8 -13.85 8.30 -8.14
CA ASN A 8 -15.02 7.44 -7.99
C ASN A 8 -14.79 6.45 -6.83
N GLY A 9 -14.03 6.86 -5.80
CA GLY A 9 -13.94 6.13 -4.55
C GLY A 9 -15.14 6.45 -3.66
N LEU A 10 -15.49 5.54 -2.76
CA LEU A 10 -16.44 5.85 -1.69
C LEU A 10 -15.96 7.12 -0.96
N PRO A 11 -16.82 8.13 -0.74
CA PRO A 11 -16.41 9.35 -0.05
C PRO A 11 -15.84 9.01 1.34
N GLY A 12 -14.81 9.75 1.73
CA GLY A 12 -14.13 9.52 3.00
C GLY A 12 -13.28 10.71 3.43
N THR A 13 -12.95 10.73 4.71
CA THR A 13 -12.12 11.76 5.34
C THR A 13 -10.69 11.27 5.48
N ARG A 14 -9.72 12.05 5.03
CA ARG A 14 -8.30 11.80 5.30
C ARG A 14 -8.03 11.82 6.80
N VAL A 15 -7.45 10.73 7.30
CA VAL A 15 -7.02 10.58 8.70
C VAL A 15 -5.57 11.04 8.84
N GLU A 16 -4.68 10.47 8.03
CA GLU A 16 -3.26 10.81 8.02
C GLU A 16 -2.62 10.53 6.66
N GLN A 17 -1.36 10.95 6.49
CA GLN A 17 -0.59 10.69 5.28
C GLN A 17 0.88 10.52 5.63
N LEU A 18 1.55 9.59 4.97
CA LEU A 18 2.97 9.32 5.15
C LEU A 18 3.67 9.03 3.82
N ALA A 19 4.94 9.40 3.74
CA ALA A 19 5.82 8.90 2.69
C ALA A 19 6.29 7.48 3.05
N LEU A 20 6.28 6.58 2.07
CA LEU A 20 6.93 5.28 2.17
C LEU A 20 8.40 5.43 1.77
N THR A 21 9.28 4.68 2.43
CA THR A 21 10.74 4.80 2.22
C THR A 21 11.36 3.46 1.83
N ASN A 22 12.46 3.50 1.06
CA ASN A 22 13.25 2.32 0.71
C ASN A 22 14.37 2.02 1.75
N LYS A 23 14.36 2.67 2.93
CA LYS A 23 15.47 2.55 3.88
C LYS A 23 15.59 1.12 4.42
N GLY A 24 16.69 0.45 4.06
CA GLY A 24 16.98 -0.93 4.50
C GLY A 24 16.13 -1.99 3.78
N LEU A 25 15.60 -1.66 2.60
CA LEU A 25 14.76 -2.51 1.76
C LEU A 25 15.51 -2.90 0.47
N GLU A 26 14.83 -3.65 -0.40
CA GLU A 26 15.39 -4.11 -1.67
C GLU A 26 15.79 -2.93 -2.58
N SER A 27 17.00 -2.98 -3.15
CA SER A 27 17.56 -1.88 -3.95
C SER A 27 16.78 -1.59 -5.23
N ALA A 28 15.95 -2.54 -5.68
CA ALA A 28 15.03 -2.34 -6.79
C ALA A 28 14.09 -1.15 -6.57
N GLY A 29 13.77 -0.80 -5.32
CA GLY A 29 12.93 0.35 -4.96
C GLY A 29 13.68 1.65 -4.70
N ALA A 30 15.01 1.71 -4.86
CA ALA A 30 15.80 2.85 -4.39
C ALA A 30 15.46 4.19 -5.06
N GLY A 31 14.94 4.15 -6.28
CA GLY A 31 14.46 5.32 -7.03
C GLY A 31 12.96 5.55 -6.92
N SER A 32 12.22 4.68 -6.24
CA SER A 32 10.77 4.73 -6.17
C SER A 32 10.27 5.64 -5.07
N TYR A 33 9.13 6.27 -5.33
CA TYR A 33 8.44 7.10 -4.36
C TYR A 33 7.02 6.61 -4.19
N ALA A 34 6.54 6.61 -2.95
CA ALA A 34 5.13 6.44 -2.68
C ALA A 34 4.70 7.25 -1.46
N THR A 35 3.47 7.73 -1.51
CA THR A 35 2.76 8.30 -0.37
C THR A 35 1.50 7.49 -0.12
N ALA A 36 1.26 7.14 1.13
CA ALA A 36 0.03 6.50 1.55
C ALA A 36 -0.80 7.50 2.35
N THR A 37 -2.08 7.65 2.00
CA THR A 37 -3.05 8.45 2.75
C THR A 37 -4.08 7.51 3.34
N LEU A 38 -4.14 7.42 4.66
CA LEU A 38 -5.21 6.68 5.33
C LEU A 38 -6.49 7.50 5.25
N VAL A 39 -7.55 6.88 4.73
CA VAL A 39 -8.88 7.47 4.57
C VAL A 39 -9.87 6.66 5.38
N ARG A 40 -10.69 7.34 6.19
CA ARG A 40 -11.87 6.76 6.83
C ARG A 40 -13.07 7.01 5.94
N ILE A 41 -13.64 5.94 5.41
CA ILE A 41 -14.81 5.96 4.53
C ILE A 41 -16.07 6.22 5.37
N ASP A 42 -17.08 6.85 4.77
CA ASP A 42 -18.34 7.23 5.45
C ASP A 42 -19.09 6.04 6.08
N ASN A 43 -18.91 4.83 5.54
CA ASN A 43 -19.45 3.57 6.08
C ASN A 43 -18.67 3.05 7.31
N GLY A 44 -17.60 3.73 7.72
CA GLY A 44 -16.74 3.37 8.84
C GLY A 44 -15.53 2.51 8.49
N SER A 45 -15.42 1.98 7.26
CA SER A 45 -14.24 1.22 6.82
C SER A 45 -13.04 2.13 6.53
N TYR A 46 -11.86 1.53 6.39
CA TYR A 46 -10.63 2.24 6.04
C TYR A 46 -10.18 1.92 4.62
N ALA A 47 -9.45 2.86 4.03
CA ALA A 47 -8.77 2.69 2.75
C ALA A 47 -7.41 3.38 2.77
N LEU A 48 -6.51 2.96 1.89
CA LEU A 48 -5.28 3.68 1.56
C LEU A 48 -5.42 4.28 0.16
N ASP A 49 -5.27 5.60 0.06
CA ASP A 49 -4.96 6.23 -1.22
C ASP A 49 -3.46 6.23 -1.40
N ILE A 50 -3.02 5.53 -2.44
CA ILE A 50 -1.61 5.37 -2.78
C ILE A 50 -1.30 6.24 -3.99
N ASP A 51 -0.32 7.13 -3.82
CA ASP A 51 0.30 7.89 -4.91
C ASP A 51 1.73 7.42 -5.09
N THR A 52 2.12 7.08 -6.30
CA THR A 52 3.42 6.45 -6.61
C THR A 52 4.12 7.14 -7.78
N SER A 53 5.44 7.06 -7.81
CA SER A 53 6.25 7.34 -8.99
C SER A 53 7.45 6.40 -9.05
N ASP A 54 7.96 6.20 -10.26
CA ASP A 54 9.23 5.49 -10.50
C ASP A 54 9.25 4.07 -9.91
N LEU A 55 8.12 3.37 -9.97
CA LEU A 55 8.02 1.97 -9.54
C LEU A 55 8.83 1.07 -10.49
N PRO A 56 9.60 0.09 -9.96
CA PRO A 56 10.37 -0.81 -10.78
C PRO A 56 9.47 -1.81 -11.50
N SER A 57 9.91 -2.25 -12.67
CA SER A 57 9.44 -3.48 -13.29
C SER A 57 10.42 -4.61 -12.96
N VAL A 58 9.93 -5.70 -12.38
CA VAL A 58 10.74 -6.87 -12.03
C VAL A 58 10.26 -8.07 -12.84
N PRO A 59 11.15 -8.77 -13.59
CA PRO A 59 10.76 -9.94 -14.37
C PRO A 59 10.09 -11.02 -13.52
N GLU A 60 9.07 -11.69 -14.06
CA GLU A 60 8.37 -12.81 -13.41
C GLU A 60 7.85 -12.48 -12.00
N SER A 61 7.50 -11.21 -11.78
CA SER A 61 7.02 -10.70 -10.51
C SER A 61 6.06 -9.53 -10.72
N PHE A 62 5.35 -9.15 -9.67
CA PHE A 62 4.53 -7.95 -9.62
C PHE A 62 4.76 -7.22 -8.29
N LEU A 63 4.35 -5.97 -8.21
CA LEU A 63 4.32 -5.25 -6.94
C LEU A 63 2.97 -5.46 -6.28
N GLU A 64 2.97 -5.70 -4.98
CA GLU A 64 1.76 -5.87 -4.19
C GLU A 64 1.78 -4.93 -2.98
N LEU A 65 0.60 -4.38 -2.66
CA LEU A 65 0.40 -3.56 -1.49
C LEU A 65 -0.08 -4.44 -0.32
N TRP A 66 0.52 -4.23 0.85
CA TRP A 66 0.23 -4.97 2.06
C TRP A 66 0.00 -4.05 3.24
N ILE A 67 -0.82 -4.53 4.17
CA ILE A 67 -0.94 -3.96 5.51
C ILE A 67 -0.55 -5.00 6.56
N ILE A 68 0.36 -4.63 7.46
CA ILE A 68 1.13 -5.57 8.29
C ILE A 68 1.10 -5.11 9.76
N ASP A 69 1.03 -6.06 10.69
CA ASP A 69 1.13 -5.79 12.12
C ASP A 69 2.57 -5.44 12.57
N LYS A 70 2.71 -4.89 13.78
CA LYS A 70 4.03 -4.50 14.32
C LYS A 70 4.97 -5.68 14.57
N THR A 71 4.44 -6.90 14.62
CA THR A 71 5.22 -8.13 14.84
C THR A 71 5.63 -8.80 13.52
N ILE A 72 5.21 -8.26 12.36
CA ILE A 72 5.45 -8.82 11.03
C ILE A 72 4.92 -10.27 10.95
N SER A 73 3.81 -10.55 11.64
CA SER A 73 3.22 -11.91 11.71
C SER A 73 1.86 -11.97 11.02
N GLY A 74 1.01 -10.98 11.27
CA GLY A 74 -0.23 -10.75 10.55
C GLY A 74 0.00 -9.82 9.37
N MET A 75 -0.38 -10.29 8.18
CA MET A 75 -0.26 -9.57 6.91
C MET A 75 -1.52 -9.77 6.10
N TYR A 76 -2.04 -8.68 5.55
CA TYR A 76 -3.15 -8.73 4.60
C TYR A 76 -2.72 -8.07 3.30
N SER A 77 -2.88 -8.81 2.20
CA SER A 77 -2.74 -8.23 0.87
C SER A 77 -3.92 -7.29 0.63
N LEU A 78 -3.61 -6.12 0.08
CA LEU A 78 -4.58 -5.17 -0.46
C LEU A 78 -4.68 -5.29 -2.00
N GLY A 79 -3.83 -6.13 -2.59
CA GLY A 79 -3.79 -6.47 -4.00
C GLY A 79 -2.66 -5.81 -4.79
N PRO A 80 -2.52 -6.17 -6.08
CA PRO A 80 -1.45 -5.67 -6.95
C PRO A 80 -1.42 -4.15 -7.05
N LEU A 81 -0.21 -3.60 -6.98
CA LEU A 81 0.07 -2.18 -7.16
C LEU A 81 0.39 -1.89 -8.64
N HIS A 82 -0.55 -1.25 -9.33
CA HIS A 82 -0.42 -0.89 -10.75
C HIS A 82 -0.16 0.60 -10.98
N GLY A 83 0.09 1.36 -9.92
CA GLY A 83 0.21 2.81 -9.92
C GLY A 83 -0.69 3.43 -8.86
N ASN A 84 -1.14 4.66 -9.09
CA ASN A 84 -1.97 5.36 -8.11
C ASN A 84 -3.35 4.72 -8.01
N GLY A 85 -3.91 4.69 -6.80
CA GLY A 85 -5.24 4.12 -6.58
C GLY A 85 -5.66 4.08 -5.13
N ARG A 86 -6.94 3.76 -4.92
CA ARG A 86 -7.54 3.52 -3.61
C ARG A 86 -7.65 2.01 -3.34
N TYR A 87 -7.18 1.60 -2.17
CA TYR A 87 -7.13 0.22 -1.72
C TYR A 87 -7.91 0.08 -0.42
N LEU A 88 -9.03 -0.66 -0.44
CA LEU A 88 -9.83 -0.89 0.77
C LEU A 88 -9.10 -1.84 1.71
N LEU A 89 -9.10 -1.52 3.01
CA LEU A 89 -8.70 -2.49 4.02
C LEU A 89 -9.80 -3.55 4.15
N PRO A 90 -9.44 -4.82 4.44
CA PRO A 90 -10.43 -5.83 4.81
C PRO A 90 -11.24 -5.38 6.04
N GLU A 91 -12.51 -5.78 6.11
CA GLU A 91 -13.48 -5.27 7.11
C GLU A 91 -13.03 -5.40 8.57
N HIS A 92 -12.21 -6.40 8.89
CA HIS A 92 -11.72 -6.69 10.24
C HIS A 92 -10.31 -6.14 10.53
N VAL A 93 -9.71 -5.42 9.58
CA VAL A 93 -8.35 -4.87 9.73
C VAL A 93 -8.43 -3.43 10.23
N ASP A 94 -7.91 -3.24 11.44
CA ASP A 94 -7.76 -1.93 12.08
C ASP A 94 -6.34 -1.38 11.80
N PRO A 95 -6.20 -0.18 11.22
CA PRO A 95 -4.91 0.48 11.00
C PRO A 95 -4.04 0.63 12.27
N VAL A 96 -4.66 0.72 13.45
CA VAL A 96 -3.91 0.78 14.73
C VAL A 96 -3.18 -0.55 15.01
N SER A 97 -3.84 -1.66 14.68
CA SER A 97 -3.32 -3.02 14.86
C SER A 97 -2.38 -3.43 13.73
N PHE A 98 -2.64 -2.94 12.50
CA PHE A 98 -1.85 -3.19 11.29
C PHE A 98 -1.31 -1.88 10.70
N PRO A 99 -0.35 -1.20 11.35
CA PRO A 99 0.04 0.14 10.94
C PRO A 99 1.08 0.16 9.80
N ILE A 100 1.68 -0.98 9.45
CA ILE A 100 2.76 -1.00 8.48
C ILE A 100 2.16 -1.11 7.08
N VAL A 101 2.38 -0.08 6.26
CA VAL A 101 2.08 -0.10 4.83
C VAL A 101 3.33 -0.52 4.09
N ASP A 102 3.23 -1.59 3.32
CA ASP A 102 4.36 -2.21 2.63
C ASP A 102 4.08 -2.44 1.15
N VAL A 103 5.06 -2.18 0.31
CA VAL A 103 5.06 -2.55 -1.10
C VAL A 103 6.14 -3.60 -1.30
N SER A 104 5.75 -4.77 -1.78
CA SER A 104 6.63 -5.93 -1.92
C SER A 104 6.63 -6.46 -3.34
N ILE A 105 7.78 -7.05 -3.73
CA ILE A 105 7.94 -7.76 -5.00
C ILE A 105 7.45 -9.18 -4.79
N GLU A 106 6.36 -9.55 -5.46
CA GLU A 106 5.75 -10.88 -5.34
C GLU A 106 5.99 -11.71 -6.59
N PRO A 107 6.45 -12.97 -6.46
CA PRO A 107 6.70 -13.85 -7.59
C PRO A 107 5.38 -14.32 -8.21
N THR A 108 5.36 -14.52 -9.53
CA THR A 108 4.22 -15.14 -10.22
C THR A 108 4.27 -16.67 -10.11
N ASP A 109 4.36 -17.21 -8.89
CA ASP A 109 4.53 -18.65 -8.61
C ASP A 109 3.23 -19.36 -8.20
N GLY A 110 2.11 -18.62 -8.16
CA GLY A 110 0.80 -19.12 -7.78
C GLY A 110 0.55 -19.23 -6.27
N LYS A 111 1.45 -18.71 -5.42
CA LYS A 111 1.29 -18.69 -3.96
C LYS A 111 1.00 -17.26 -3.49
N PRO A 112 -0.20 -16.99 -2.94
CA PRO A 112 -0.53 -15.67 -2.41
C PRO A 112 0.07 -15.51 -1.00
N ALA A 113 1.35 -15.20 -0.93
CA ALA A 113 2.07 -14.97 0.32
C ALA A 113 3.10 -13.86 0.11
N HIS A 114 3.28 -13.02 1.14
CA HIS A 114 4.30 -11.98 1.16
C HIS A 114 5.69 -12.60 0.99
N SER A 115 6.46 -12.12 0.01
CA SER A 115 7.77 -12.69 -0.34
C SER A 115 8.90 -12.32 0.63
N GLY A 116 8.69 -11.30 1.46
CA GLY A 116 9.73 -10.65 2.27
C GLY A 116 10.60 -9.65 1.50
N LYS A 117 10.41 -9.50 0.18
CA LYS A 117 11.21 -8.61 -0.70
C LYS A 117 10.55 -7.25 -0.87
N SER A 118 10.45 -6.53 0.24
CA SER A 118 9.85 -5.20 0.28
C SER A 118 10.72 -4.15 -0.41
N ILE A 119 10.10 -3.21 -1.12
CA ILE A 119 10.75 -2.08 -1.80
C ILE A 119 10.38 -0.72 -1.21
N LEU A 120 9.20 -0.58 -0.61
CA LEU A 120 8.80 0.65 0.07
C LEU A 120 8.03 0.30 1.33
N ARG A 121 8.34 0.97 2.43
CA ARG A 121 7.65 0.76 3.71
C ARG A 121 7.47 2.07 4.46
N GLY A 122 6.33 2.18 5.14
CA GLY A 122 6.02 3.26 6.06
C GLY A 122 5.13 2.73 7.19
N GLN A 123 5.02 3.51 8.26
CA GLN A 123 4.20 3.15 9.42
C GLN A 123 3.24 4.27 9.76
N LEU A 124 1.95 3.94 9.76
CA LEU A 124 0.84 4.77 10.21
C LEU A 124 1.00 5.13 11.71
N ALA A 125 0.56 6.32 12.08
CA ALA A 125 0.61 6.82 13.45
C ALA A 125 -0.75 6.73 14.18
N ALA A 126 -1.83 6.41 13.45
CA ALA A 126 -3.18 6.21 13.98
C ALA A 126 -3.26 5.25 15.17
#